data_AF-A0A5J4L651-F1
#
_entry.id   AF-A0A5J4L651-F1
#
_cell.length_a   1.000
_cell.length_b   1.000
_cell.length_c   1.000
_cell.angle_alpha   90.00
_cell.angle_beta   90.00
_cell.angle_gamma   90.00
#
_symmetry.space_group_name_H-M   'P 1'
#
loop_
_entity.id
_entity.type
_entity.pdbx_description
1 polymer ?
#
loop_
_entity_poly.entity_id
_entity_poly.type
_entity_poly.pdbx_seq_one_letter_code
_entity_poly.pdbx_strand_id
1 'polypeptide(L)'
;MTAEFPVPQTGPLAPETEVTEPQAELPGPQPEPTAHGHLTRAQLTWLADDARWEVAVVLYGVPADEWPATELPGPQVPTLTARGKALARLGYVQNGPRAHYWEWAECQDGDHAPVQLMAHTEVHPTGPAGIR
;
A
#
# COMPACT_ATOMS: atom_id res chain seq x y z
N MET A 1 62.35 -17.81 -14.31
CA MET A 1 62.45 -16.69 -13.35
C MET A 1 61.16 -16.66 -12.58
N THR A 2 61.15 -17.21 -11.36
CA THR A 2 59.97 -17.31 -10.50
C THR A 2 60.09 -16.20 -9.46
N ALA A 3 59.14 -15.26 -9.44
CA ALA A 3 59.10 -14.21 -8.45
C ALA A 3 58.42 -14.75 -7.17
N GLU A 4 59.17 -14.84 -6.09
CA GLU A 4 58.64 -15.03 -4.72
C GLU A 4 57.95 -13.73 -4.28
N PHE A 5 56.68 -13.82 -3.91
CA PHE A 5 55.97 -12.72 -3.25
C PHE A 5 56.05 -12.90 -1.73
N PRO A 6 56.41 -11.86 -0.94
CA PRO A 6 56.48 -11.98 0.51
C PRO A 6 55.07 -12.12 1.11
N VAL A 7 54.92 -13.08 2.02
CA VAL A 7 53.69 -13.29 2.81
C VAL A 7 53.59 -12.18 3.86
N PRO A 8 52.47 -11.43 3.97
CA PRO A 8 52.31 -10.44 5.02
C PRO A 8 52.22 -11.14 6.39
N GLN A 9 53.05 -10.71 7.35
CA GLN A 9 53.01 -11.21 8.72
C GLN A 9 51.76 -10.66 9.42
N THR A 10 50.80 -11.55 9.73
CA THR A 10 49.67 -11.21 10.59
C THR A 10 50.13 -11.23 12.05
N GLY A 11 50.46 -10.05 12.60
CA GLY A 11 50.53 -9.88 14.06
C GLY A 11 49.14 -10.05 14.68
N PRO A 12 49.03 -10.42 15.97
CA PRO A 12 47.73 -10.61 16.60
C PRO A 12 46.98 -9.27 16.68
N LEU A 13 45.86 -9.20 15.97
CA LEU A 13 44.86 -8.15 16.14
C LEU A 13 44.30 -8.28 17.55
N ALA A 14 44.49 -7.23 18.37
CA ALA A 14 43.77 -7.11 19.64
C ALA A 14 42.25 -7.16 19.36
N PRO A 15 41.42 -7.71 20.26
CA PRO A 15 39.99 -7.79 20.03
C PRO A 15 39.41 -6.37 20.05
N GLU A 16 39.11 -5.85 18.86
CA GLU A 16 38.22 -4.72 18.69
C GLU A 16 36.89 -5.13 19.34
N THR A 17 36.61 -4.51 20.48
CA THR A 17 35.37 -4.75 21.21
C THR A 17 34.27 -4.13 20.36
N GLU A 18 33.59 -4.96 19.59
CA GLU A 18 32.40 -4.61 18.82
C GLU A 18 31.31 -4.16 19.81
N VAL A 19 31.26 -2.84 20.06
CA VAL A 19 30.14 -2.21 20.75
C VAL A 19 28.98 -2.25 19.74
N THR A 20 28.24 -3.36 19.75
CA THR A 20 26.91 -3.41 19.13
C THR A 20 25.99 -2.56 20.00
N GLU A 21 25.94 -1.25 19.73
CA GLU A 21 24.79 -0.45 20.15
C GLU A 21 23.58 -0.99 19.38
N PRO A 22 22.49 -1.42 20.04
CA PRO A 22 21.27 -1.74 19.33
C PRO A 22 20.82 -0.45 18.64
N GLN A 23 20.85 -0.43 17.30
CA GLN A 23 20.22 0.65 16.55
C GLN A 23 18.78 0.70 17.02
N ALA A 24 18.43 1.76 17.76
CA ALA A 24 17.05 2.06 18.07
C ALA A 24 16.35 2.21 16.71
N GLU A 25 15.51 1.24 16.40
CA GLU A 25 14.61 1.31 15.25
C GLU A 25 13.85 2.64 15.42
N LEU A 26 14.16 3.61 14.56
CA LEU A 26 13.41 4.86 14.54
C LEU A 26 11.94 4.44 14.36
N PRO A 27 11.02 4.82 15.26
CA PRO A 27 9.62 4.52 15.04
C PRO A 27 9.28 5.03 13.64
N GLY A 28 8.81 4.12 12.78
CA GLY A 28 8.28 4.49 11.47
C GLY A 28 7.29 5.64 11.66
N PRO A 29 7.12 6.53 10.65
CA PRO A 29 6.30 7.72 10.80
C PRO A 29 4.98 7.35 11.45
N GLN A 30 4.78 7.79 12.69
CA GLN A 30 3.52 7.55 13.39
C GLN A 30 2.46 8.29 12.57
N PRO A 31 1.40 7.62 12.11
CA PRO A 31 0.34 8.30 11.40
C PRO A 31 -0.22 9.38 12.33
N GLU A 32 -0.06 10.65 11.94
CA GLU A 32 -0.51 11.78 12.74
C GLU A 32 -2.03 11.68 12.98
N PRO A 33 -2.53 11.98 14.20
CA PRO A 33 -3.96 11.94 14.48
C PRO A 33 -4.70 12.97 13.62
N THR A 34 -5.70 12.50 12.88
CA THR A 34 -6.32 13.24 11.78
C THR A 34 -7.35 14.27 12.26
N ALA A 35 -7.00 15.55 12.15
CA ALA A 35 -7.97 16.63 12.26
C ALA A 35 -8.66 16.85 10.89
N HIS A 36 -9.98 16.60 10.83
CA HIS A 36 -10.95 17.21 9.90
C HIS A 36 -10.40 17.58 8.48
N GLY A 37 -10.47 16.65 7.51
CA GLY A 37 -10.20 16.95 6.10
C GLY A 37 -9.14 16.11 5.37
N HIS A 38 -8.76 14.93 5.88
CA HIS A 38 -7.76 14.10 5.21
C HIS A 38 -8.29 13.39 3.95
N LEU A 39 -7.47 13.44 2.90
CA LEU A 39 -7.61 12.67 1.66
C LEU A 39 -7.90 11.20 2.01
N THR A 40 -9.08 10.73 1.64
CA THR A 40 -9.43 9.32 1.76
C THR A 40 -8.88 8.60 0.53
N ARG A 41 -8.46 7.34 0.67
CA ARG A 41 -7.94 6.55 -0.46
C ARG A 41 -8.90 5.42 -0.76
N ALA A 42 -9.16 5.16 -2.03
CA ALA A 42 -9.79 3.93 -2.45
C ALA A 42 -8.72 2.95 -2.91
N GLN A 43 -8.94 1.67 -2.63
CA GLN A 43 -8.14 0.55 -3.08
C GLN A 43 -9.00 -0.32 -4.01
N LEU A 44 -8.34 -0.93 -4.99
CA LEU A 44 -8.87 -1.94 -5.88
C LEU A 44 -8.01 -3.18 -5.72
N THR A 45 -8.60 -4.29 -5.30
CA THR A 45 -7.91 -5.55 -5.01
C THR A 45 -8.57 -6.70 -5.77
N TRP A 46 -7.79 -7.73 -6.06
CA TRP A 46 -8.30 -8.97 -6.65
C TRP A 46 -8.58 -9.99 -5.55
N LEU A 47 -9.84 -10.42 -5.44
CA LEU A 47 -10.27 -11.49 -4.54
C LEU A 47 -10.19 -12.81 -5.30
N ALA A 48 -9.09 -13.54 -5.09
CA ALA A 48 -8.77 -14.76 -5.84
C ALA A 48 -9.82 -15.86 -5.68
N ASP A 49 -10.36 -16.03 -4.47
CA ASP A 49 -11.34 -17.07 -4.15
C ASP A 49 -12.66 -16.87 -4.89
N ASP A 50 -13.05 -15.61 -5.11
CA ASP A 50 -14.30 -15.22 -5.74
C ASP A 50 -14.18 -14.88 -7.23
N ALA A 51 -12.95 -14.92 -7.75
CA ALA A 51 -12.60 -14.46 -9.10
C ALA A 51 -13.20 -13.08 -9.43
N ARG A 52 -13.13 -12.16 -8.47
CA ARG A 52 -13.75 -10.83 -8.54
C ARG A 52 -12.80 -9.74 -8.06
N TRP A 53 -13.09 -8.52 -8.49
CA TRP A 53 -12.40 -7.33 -8.01
C TRP A 53 -13.22 -6.67 -6.92
N GLU A 54 -12.57 -6.12 -5.91
CA GLU A 54 -13.21 -5.33 -4.87
C GLU A 54 -12.68 -3.90 -4.90
N VAL A 55 -13.58 -2.92 -4.75
CA VAL A 55 -13.20 -1.55 -4.43
C VAL A 55 -13.59 -1.27 -2.99
N ALA A 56 -12.60 -0.94 -2.16
CA ALA A 56 -12.77 -0.56 -0.77
C ALA A 56 -12.29 0.88 -0.54
N VAL A 57 -12.95 1.60 0.34
CA VAL A 57 -12.51 2.94 0.78
C VAL A 57 -11.78 2.81 2.11
N VAL A 58 -10.49 3.11 2.10
CA VAL A 58 -9.60 2.98 3.25
C VAL A 58 -9.93 4.04 4.29
N LEU A 59 -10.36 3.59 5.47
CA LEU A 59 -10.60 4.43 6.63
C LEU A 59 -9.48 4.20 7.65
N TYR A 60 -8.56 5.16 7.76
CA TYR A 60 -7.44 5.05 8.70
C TYR A 60 -7.93 4.93 10.15
N GLY A 61 -7.38 3.95 10.88
CA GLY A 61 -7.78 3.64 12.27
C GLY A 61 -9.04 2.78 12.38
N VAL A 62 -9.66 2.39 11.27
CA VAL A 62 -10.81 1.47 11.23
C VAL A 62 -10.32 0.10 10.71
N PRO A 63 -10.75 -1.02 11.31
CA PRO A 63 -10.48 -2.37 10.78
C PRO A 63 -10.88 -2.53 9.32
N ALA A 64 -10.11 -3.29 8.55
CA ALA A 64 -10.30 -3.42 7.10
C ALA A 64 -11.65 -4.06 6.71
N ASP A 65 -12.16 -4.96 7.54
CA ASP A 65 -13.46 -5.61 7.39
C ASP A 65 -14.65 -4.67 7.63
N GLU A 66 -14.41 -3.49 8.20
CA GLU A 66 -15.41 -2.44 8.41
C GLU A 66 -15.35 -1.34 7.32
N TRP A 67 -14.42 -1.43 6.37
CA TRP A 67 -14.31 -0.45 5.29
C TRP A 67 -15.50 -0.54 4.33
N PRO A 68 -16.05 0.60 3.84
CA PRO A 68 -17.04 0.59 2.78
C PRO A 68 -16.44 -0.06 1.52
N ALA A 69 -17.01 -1.18 1.09
CA ALA A 69 -16.54 -1.93 -0.05
C ALA A 69 -17.66 -2.38 -0.97
N THR A 70 -17.33 -2.58 -2.25
CA THR A 70 -18.23 -3.20 -3.23
C THR A 70 -17.43 -4.04 -4.20
N GLU A 71 -17.97 -5.21 -4.52
CA GLU A 71 -17.45 -6.08 -5.56
C GLU A 71 -17.79 -5.55 -6.96
N LEU A 72 -16.90 -5.84 -7.91
CA LEU A 72 -17.08 -5.66 -9.34
C LEU A 72 -17.09 -7.02 -10.04
N PRO A 73 -17.98 -7.21 -11.02
CA PRO A 73 -18.18 -8.50 -11.63
C PRO A 73 -17.05 -8.88 -12.60
N GLY A 74 -16.76 -10.18 -12.64
CA GLY A 74 -15.93 -10.79 -13.67
C GLY A 74 -14.42 -10.72 -13.40
N PRO A 75 -13.64 -11.54 -14.10
CA PRO A 75 -12.21 -11.67 -13.84
C PRO A 75 -11.36 -10.56 -14.47
N GLN A 76 -11.88 -9.84 -15.46
CA GLN A 76 -11.12 -8.79 -16.14
C GLN A 76 -10.92 -7.57 -15.25
N VAL A 77 -9.75 -6.94 -15.36
CA VAL A 77 -9.45 -5.67 -14.70
C VAL A 77 -10.56 -4.65 -15.00
N PRO A 78 -11.26 -4.09 -13.99
CA PRO A 78 -12.42 -3.24 -14.22
C PRO A 78 -12.04 -1.96 -14.96
N THR A 79 -12.92 -1.47 -15.84
CA THR A 79 -12.73 -0.19 -16.52
C THR A 79 -12.77 0.98 -15.55
N LEU A 80 -12.16 2.12 -15.90
CA LEU A 80 -12.22 3.34 -15.08
C LEU A 80 -13.67 3.78 -14.82
N THR A 81 -14.56 3.61 -15.79
CA THR A 81 -16.00 3.88 -15.63
C THR A 81 -16.65 2.95 -14.61
N ALA A 82 -16.32 1.66 -14.61
CA ALA A 82 -16.85 0.72 -13.63
C ALA A 82 -16.37 1.06 -12.21
N ARG A 83 -15.09 1.38 -12.05
CA ARG A 83 -14.51 1.84 -10.77
C ARG A 83 -15.18 3.12 -10.27
N GLY A 84 -15.39 4.11 -11.15
CA GLY A 84 -16.09 5.35 -10.80
C GLY A 84 -17.53 5.11 -10.34
N LYS A 85 -18.26 4.20 -11.00
CA LYS A 85 -19.62 3.80 -10.57
C LYS A 85 -19.60 3.08 -9.22
N ALA A 86 -18.60 2.22 -8.97
CA ALA A 86 -18.43 1.57 -7.68
C ALA A 86 -18.20 2.60 -6.55
N LEU A 87 -17.29 3.55 -6.74
CA LEU A 87 -17.07 4.65 -5.79
C LEU A 87 -18.34 5.46 -5.53
N ALA A 88 -19.08 5.80 -6.58
CA ALA A 88 -20.33 6.54 -6.44
C ALA A 88 -21.39 5.79 -5.62
N ARG A 89 -21.46 4.45 -5.73
CA ARG A 89 -22.34 3.62 -4.88
C ARG A 89 -21.92 3.65 -3.41
N LEU A 90 -20.62 3.78 -3.14
CA LEU A 90 -20.07 3.92 -1.80
C LEU A 90 -20.21 5.36 -1.25
N GLY A 91 -20.69 6.33 -2.04
CA GLY A 91 -20.79 7.73 -1.63
C GLY A 91 -19.49 8.52 -1.78
N TYR A 92 -18.58 8.08 -2.66
CA TYR A 92 -17.28 8.70 -2.90
C TYR A 92 -17.08 9.05 -4.37
N VAL A 93 -16.22 10.03 -4.62
CA VAL A 93 -15.75 10.40 -5.96
C VAL A 93 -14.24 10.64 -5.93
N GLN A 94 -13.56 10.38 -7.06
CA GLN A 94 -12.12 10.59 -7.18
C GLN A 94 -11.77 12.08 -7.04
N ASN A 95 -10.60 12.36 -6.46
CA ASN A 95 -10.10 13.72 -6.30
C ASN A 95 -9.55 14.29 -7.61
N GLY A 96 -9.78 15.59 -7.81
CA GLY A 96 -9.07 16.40 -8.81
C GLY A 96 -9.59 16.35 -10.26
N PRO A 97 -9.04 17.19 -11.15
CA PRO A 97 -9.46 17.32 -12.55
C PRO A 97 -9.07 16.12 -13.42
N ARG A 98 -8.28 15.17 -12.89
CA ARG A 98 -7.92 13.90 -13.51
C ARG A 98 -8.64 12.74 -12.82
N ALA A 99 -9.98 12.75 -12.85
CA ALA A 99 -10.87 11.75 -12.24
C ALA A 99 -10.79 10.32 -12.85
N HIS A 100 -9.61 9.95 -13.34
CA HIS A 100 -9.30 8.75 -14.10
C HIS A 100 -7.92 8.16 -13.73
N TYR A 101 -7.23 8.69 -12.73
CA TYR A 101 -5.91 8.20 -12.34
C TYR A 101 -6.02 7.13 -11.26
N TRP A 102 -5.42 5.97 -11.53
CA TRP A 102 -5.22 4.90 -10.56
C TRP A 102 -3.76 4.49 -10.64
N GLU A 103 -3.11 4.44 -9.49
CA GLU A 103 -1.74 3.96 -9.37
C GLU A 103 -1.75 2.49 -8.99
N TRP A 104 -0.97 1.69 -9.72
CA TRP A 104 -0.85 0.25 -9.51
C TRP A 104 0.37 -0.06 -8.66
N ALA A 105 0.20 -1.00 -7.73
CA ALA A 105 1.25 -1.51 -6.88
C ALA A 105 1.15 -3.04 -6.77
N GLU A 106 2.27 -3.65 -6.44
CA GLU A 106 2.38 -5.05 -6.06
C GLU A 106 2.32 -5.17 -4.53
N CYS A 107 1.61 -6.18 -4.03
CA CYS A 107 1.52 -6.50 -2.61
C CYS A 107 1.82 -7.99 -2.40
N GLN A 108 2.51 -8.32 -1.31
CA GLN A 108 2.86 -9.68 -0.93
C GLN A 108 2.88 -9.79 0.60
N ASP A 109 2.26 -10.84 1.13
CA ASP A 109 2.19 -11.09 2.59
C ASP A 109 3.45 -11.78 3.15
N GLY A 110 4.53 -11.80 2.36
CA GLY A 110 5.83 -12.37 2.71
C GLY A 110 6.63 -12.80 1.49
N ASP A 111 7.91 -13.14 1.68
CA ASP A 111 8.89 -13.41 0.60
C ASP A 111 8.53 -14.58 -0.32
N HIS A 112 7.57 -15.41 0.08
CA HIS A 112 7.13 -16.59 -0.67
C HIS A 112 5.63 -16.56 -1.02
N ALA A 113 4.92 -15.50 -0.63
CA ALA A 113 3.52 -15.34 -0.99
C ALA A 113 3.39 -14.98 -2.48
N PRO A 114 2.33 -15.42 -3.18
CA PRO A 114 2.04 -14.94 -4.51
C PRO A 114 1.90 -13.41 -4.52
N VAL A 115 2.52 -12.76 -5.50
CA VAL A 115 2.35 -11.32 -5.73
C VAL A 115 0.90 -11.04 -6.13
N GLN A 116 0.29 -10.08 -5.45
CA GLN A 116 -1.05 -9.58 -5.74
C GLN A 116 -0.95 -8.19 -6.35
N LEU A 117 -1.75 -7.94 -7.39
CA LEU A 117 -1.88 -6.60 -7.96
C LEU A 117 -2.98 -5.84 -7.23
N MET A 118 -2.62 -4.65 -6.74
CA MET A 118 -3.56 -3.70 -6.18
C MET A 118 -3.47 -2.37 -6.93
N ALA A 119 -4.57 -1.62 -6.98
CA ALA A 119 -4.55 -0.24 -7.45
C ALA A 119 -5.14 0.69 -6.41
N HIS A 120 -4.83 1.97 -6.49
CA HIS A 120 -5.40 2.96 -5.59
C HIS A 120 -5.58 4.34 -6.24
N THR A 121 -6.48 5.12 -5.66
CA THR A 121 -6.73 6.51 -6.03
C THR A 121 -7.14 7.31 -4.81
N GLU A 122 -6.91 8.61 -4.82
CA GLU A 122 -7.49 9.51 -3.83
C GLU A 122 -8.97 9.76 -4.12
N VAL A 123 -9.77 9.86 -3.06
CA VAL A 123 -11.21 10.09 -3.10
C VAL A 123 -11.64 11.07 -2.00
N HIS A 124 -12.83 11.64 -2.17
CA HIS A 124 -13.54 12.38 -1.14
C HIS A 124 -15.02 11.95 -1.08
N PRO A 125 -15.66 12.06 0.09
CA PRO A 125 -17.10 11.85 0.20
C PRO A 125 -17.86 12.84 -0.70
N THR A 126 -18.92 12.38 -1.35
CA THR A 126 -19.78 13.26 -2.18
C THR A 126 -20.66 14.20 -1.35
N GLY A 127 -20.51 14.21 -0.01
CA GLY A 127 -21.43 14.83 0.95
C GLY A 127 -22.72 14.01 1.12
N PRO A 128 -23.58 14.33 2.10
CA PRO A 128 -24.92 13.77 2.14
C PRO A 128 -25.61 14.11 0.82
N ALA A 129 -26.18 13.10 0.15
CA ALA A 129 -27.13 13.33 -0.93
C ALA A 129 -28.15 14.34 -0.38
N GLY A 130 -28.11 15.58 -0.90
CA GLY A 130 -28.92 16.66 -0.37
C GLY A 130 -30.36 16.20 -0.32
N ILE A 131 -30.95 16.25 0.87
CA ILE A 131 -32.40 16.17 1.02
C ILE A 131 -32.94 17.33 0.17
N ARG A 132 -33.59 16.99 -0.93
CA ARG A 132 -34.32 17.91 -1.79
C ARG A 132 -35.75 17.44 -1.90
#